data_AF-T0YI64-F1
#
_entry.id   AF-T0YI64-F1
#
_cell.length_a   1.000
_cell.length_b   1.000
_cell.length_c   1.000
_cell.angle_alpha   90.00
_cell.angle_beta   90.00
_cell.angle_gamma   90.00
#
_symmetry.space_group_name_H-M   'P 1'
#
loop_
_entity.id
_entity.type
_entity.pdbx_description
1 polymer ?
#
loop_
_entity_poly.entity_id
_entity_poly.type
_entity_poly.pdbx_seq_one_letter_code
_entity_poly.pdbx_strand_id
1 'polypeptide(L)' 'AMSRPIIHHRSPDFIPVIQDVRKDLKWLFQTEQEVITVAGSGTAGMEASISNFMSPGDKILAVNGGKFGERWAKIATAFG' A
#
# COMPACT_ATOMS: atom_id res chain seq x y z
N ALA A 1 -9.17 0.54 -20.39
CA ALA A 1 -8.83 1.60 -19.43
C ALA A 1 -7.59 2.39 -19.89
N MET A 2 -6.45 1.72 -20.11
CA MET A 2 -5.15 2.38 -20.35
C MET A 2 -5.00 3.12 -21.70
N SER A 3 -5.90 2.94 -22.66
CA SER A 3 -5.90 3.66 -23.94
C SER A 3 -6.70 4.97 -23.94
N ARG A 4 -7.36 5.32 -22.82
CA ARG A 4 -8.10 6.58 -22.69
C ARG A 4 -7.15 7.74 -22.40
N PRO A 5 -7.51 9.00 -22.73
CA PRO A 5 -6.77 10.17 -22.31
C PRO A 5 -6.57 10.20 -20.78
N ILE A 6 -5.42 10.70 -20.34
CA ILE A 6 -5.13 10.85 -18.91
C ILE A 6 -6.06 11.91 -18.31
N ILE A 7 -6.70 11.57 -17.19
CA ILE A 7 -7.48 12.51 -16.41
C ILE A 7 -6.53 13.26 -15.46
N HIS A 8 -6.66 14.58 -15.39
CA HIS A 8 -5.90 15.37 -14.44
C HIS A 8 -6.28 15.01 -12.99
N HIS A 9 -5.32 14.59 -12.17
CA HIS A 9 -5.55 14.02 -10.83
C HIS A 9 -6.23 14.96 -9.80
N ARG A 10 -6.31 16.27 -10.07
CA ARG A 10 -7.05 17.23 -9.23
C ARG A 10 -8.32 17.76 -9.89
N SER A 11 -8.67 17.26 -11.08
CA SER A 11 -9.91 17.65 -11.75
C SER A 11 -11.12 17.06 -11.04
N PRO A 12 -12.29 17.72 -11.09
CA PRO A 12 -13.53 17.15 -10.56
C PRO A 12 -13.84 15.76 -11.13
N ASP A 13 -13.49 15.53 -12.40
CA ASP A 13 -13.74 14.26 -13.09
C ASP A 13 -12.95 13.08 -12.50
N PHE A 14 -11.85 13.33 -11.78
CA PHE A 14 -11.07 12.26 -11.13
C PHE A 14 -11.60 11.88 -9.74
N ILE A 15 -12.38 12.78 -9.10
CA ILE A 15 -12.87 12.55 -7.73
C ILE A 15 -13.75 11.29 -7.65
N PRO A 16 -14.73 11.06 -8.54
CA PRO A 16 -15.50 9.81 -8.54
C PRO A 16 -14.62 8.57 -8.74
N VAL A 17 -13.61 8.65 -9.61
CA VAL A 17 -12.71 7.52 -9.91
C VAL A 17 -11.97 7.06 -8.66
N ILE A 18 -11.38 7.99 -7.90
CA ILE A 18 -10.65 7.62 -6.67
C ILE A 18 -11.60 7.19 -5.54
N GLN A 19 -12.82 7.72 -5.50
CA GLN A 19 -13.84 7.31 -4.53
C GLN A 19 -14.31 5.87 -4.79
N ASP A 20 -14.58 5.52 -6.05
CA ASP A 20 -14.97 4.17 -6.45
C ASP A 20 -13.86 3.17 -6.12
N VAL A 21 -12.61 3.48 -6.48
CA VAL A 21 -11.45 2.63 -6.14
C VAL A 21 -11.34 2.41 -4.63
N ARG A 22 -11.51 3.44 -3.80
CA ARG A 22 -11.46 3.30 -2.33
C ARG A 22 -12.59 2.41 -1.82
N LYS A 23 -13.82 2.62 -2.29
CA LYS A 23 -14.99 1.83 -1.91
C LYS A 23 -14.81 0.36 -2.28
N ASP A 24 -14.37 0.09 -3.50
CA ASP A 24 -14.21 -1.26 -4.00
C ASP A 24 -13.05 -1.99 -3.31
N LEU A 25 -11.97 -1.28 -2.96
CA LEU A 25 -10.89 -1.85 -2.17
C LEU A 25 -11.32 -2.19 -0.74
N LYS A 26 -12.14 -1.36 -0.09
CA LYS A 26 -12.73 -1.69 1.22
C LYS A 26 -13.56 -2.96 1.17
N TRP A 27 -14.41 -3.08 0.14
CA TRP A 27 -15.15 -4.30 -0.11
C TRP A 27 -14.21 -5.49 -0.36
N LEU A 28 -13.20 -5.35 -1.23
CA LEU A 28 -12.26 -6.43 -1.54
C LEU A 28 -11.51 -6.93 -0.30
N PHE A 29 -11.00 -6.03 0.54
CA PHE A 29 -10.29 -6.35 1.77
C PHE A 29 -11.20 -6.70 2.95
N GLN A 30 -12.53 -6.60 2.78
CA GLN A 30 -13.53 -6.87 3.81
C GLN A 30 -13.27 -6.02 5.08
N THR A 31 -13.04 -4.72 4.89
CA THR A 31 -12.74 -3.78 5.97
C THR A 31 -13.62 -2.53 5.91
N GLU A 32 -13.93 -1.97 7.07
CA GLU A 32 -14.58 -0.67 7.20
C GLU A 32 -13.57 0.49 7.16
N GLN A 33 -12.28 0.19 7.41
CA GLN A 33 -11.19 1.15 7.47
C GLN A 33 -10.77 1.67 6.10
N GLU A 34 -10.08 2.81 6.03
CA GLU A 34 -9.54 3.34 4.79
C GLU A 34 -8.48 2.41 4.16
N VAL A 35 -8.53 2.26 2.83
CA VAL A 35 -7.50 1.59 2.06
C VAL A 35 -6.75 2.63 1.24
N ILE A 36 -5.46 2.78 1.52
CA ILE A 36 -4.62 3.79 0.88
C ILE A 36 -4.03 3.22 -0.42
N THR A 37 -4.26 3.92 -1.53
CA THR A 37 -3.64 3.61 -2.82
C THR A 37 -2.30 4.34 -2.94
N VAL A 38 -1.23 3.57 -3.13
CA VAL A 38 0.13 4.10 -3.30
C VAL A 38 0.55 3.94 -4.75
N ALA A 39 1.02 5.04 -5.36
CA ALA A 39 1.63 5.01 -6.68
C ALA A 39 3.03 4.37 -6.60
N GLY A 40 3.09 3.04 -6.63
CA GLY A 40 4.32 2.28 -6.52
C GLY A 40 4.11 0.79 -6.75
N SER A 41 5.20 0.01 -6.66
CA SER A 41 5.09 -1.44 -6.67
C SER A 41 4.56 -1.97 -5.33
N GLY A 42 4.22 -3.26 -5.26
CA GLY A 42 3.82 -3.90 -3.99
C GLY A 42 4.87 -3.76 -2.88
N THR A 43 6.16 -3.64 -3.22
CA THR A 43 7.22 -3.41 -2.24
C THR A 43 7.10 -2.05 -1.55
N ALA A 44 6.62 -1.02 -2.26
CA ALA A 44 6.36 0.28 -1.65
C ALA A 44 5.22 0.21 -0.62
N GLY A 45 4.22 -0.66 -0.83
CA GLY A 45 3.19 -0.94 0.16
C GLY A 45 3.73 -1.64 1.42
N MET A 46 4.67 -2.58 1.24
CA MET A 46 5.36 -3.24 2.37
C MET A 46 6.18 -2.23 3.19
N GLU A 47 6.94 -1.38 2.50
CA GLU A 47 7.74 -0.32 3.12
C GLU A 47 6.88 0.73 3.85
N ALA A 48 5.80 1.18 3.21
CA ALA A 48 4.84 2.09 3.84
C ALA A 48 4.25 1.47 5.12
N SER A 49 4.02 0.16 5.14
CA SER A 49 3.50 -0.53 6.33
C SER A 49 4.51 -0.51 7.48
N ILE A 50 5.78 -0.88 7.23
CA ILE A 50 6.81 -0.87 8.27
C ILE A 50 7.06 0.54 8.80
N SER A 51 7.27 1.49 7.90
CA SER A 51 7.65 2.87 8.26
C SER A 51 6.56 3.66 8.98
N ASN A 52 5.28 3.26 8.87
CA ASN A 52 4.17 3.96 9.54
C ASN A 52 3.66 3.25 10.80
N PHE A 53 3.90 1.94 10.96
CA PHE A 53 3.37 1.17 12.10
C PHE A 53 4.43 0.68 13.09
N MET A 54 5.72 0.78 12.75
CA MET A 54 6.82 0.36 13.62
C MET A 54 7.77 1.54 13.88
N SER A 55 8.45 1.50 15.02
CA SER A 55 9.48 2.45 15.42
C SER A 55 10.85 1.76 15.52
N PRO A 56 11.96 2.51 15.32
CA PRO A 56 13.28 1.97 15.58
C PRO A 56 13.40 1.37 16.99
N GLY A 57 13.90 0.15 17.09
CA GLY A 57 14.01 -0.63 18.33
C GLY A 57 12.85 -1.60 18.59
N ASP A 58 11.76 -1.54 17.81
CA ASP A 58 10.66 -2.49 17.91
C ASP A 58 11.12 -3.91 17.53
N LYS A 59 10.59 -4.92 18.23
CA LYS A 59 10.86 -6.32 17.91
C LYS A 59 9.86 -6.83 16.88
N ILE A 60 10.33 -7.07 15.66
CA ILE A 60 9.52 -7.56 14.55
C ILE A 60 9.79 -9.05 14.28
N LEU A 61 8.74 -9.86 14.20
CA LEU A 61 8.82 -11.24 13.73
C LEU A 61 8.47 -11.32 12.24
N ALA A 62 9.46 -11.60 11.39
CA ALA A 62 9.24 -11.82 9.96
C ALA A 62 9.33 -13.31 9.62
N VAL A 63 8.22 -13.90 9.14
CA VAL A 63 8.17 -15.30 8.70
C VAL A 63 8.73 -15.40 7.28
N ASN A 64 9.89 -16.06 7.13
CA ASN A 64 10.54 -16.23 5.84
C ASN A 64 10.31 -17.62 5.24
N GLY A 65 9.24 -17.75 4.44
CA GLY A 65 8.97 -18.93 3.60
C GLY A 65 9.44 -18.79 2.15
N GLY A 66 10.17 -17.73 1.80
CA GLY A 66 10.56 -17.44 0.42
C GLY A 66 10.84 -15.94 0.18
N LYS A 67 11.00 -15.55 -1.08
CA LYS A 67 11.52 -14.22 -1.46
C LYS A 67 10.74 -13.03 -0.89
N PHE A 68 9.43 -13.14 -0.69
CA PHE A 68 8.63 -12.06 -0.10
C PHE A 68 8.75 -12.00 1.42
N GLY A 69 8.84 -13.14 2.11
CA GLY A 69 9.11 -13.18 3.55
C GLY A 69 10.52 -12.66 3.88
N GLU A 70 11.52 -13.05 3.07
CA GLU A 70 12.87 -12.49 3.11
C GLU A 70 12.85 -10.95 2.97
N ARG A 71 12.00 -10.42 2.09
CA ARG A 71 11.88 -8.98 1.85
C ARG A 71 11.29 -8.22 3.03
N TRP A 72 10.30 -8.78 3.73
CA TRP A 72 9.77 -8.16 4.97
C TRP A 72 10.87 -7.98 6.02
N ALA A 73 11.70 -9.00 6.24
CA ALA A 73 12.82 -8.91 7.17
C ALA A 73 13.83 -7.83 6.77
N LYS A 74 14.19 -7.75 5.48
CA LYS A 74 15.11 -6.73 4.97
C LYS A 74 14.58 -5.31 5.13
N ILE A 75 13.30 -5.09 4.84
CA ILE A 75 12.67 -3.78 5.01
C ILE A 75 12.68 -3.41 6.50
N ALA A 76 12.24 -4.30 7.39
CA ALA A 76 12.28 -4.05 8.84
C ALA A 76 13.69 -3.65 9.32
N THR A 77 14.72 -4.43 8.99
CA THR A 77 16.11 -4.11 9.36
C THR A 77 16.61 -2.76 8.82
N ALA A 78 16.13 -2.32 7.65
CA ALA A 78 16.53 -1.04 7.08
C ALA A 78 15.95 0.17 7.83
N PHE A 79 14.81 -0.01 8.51
CA PHE A 79 14.15 1.05 9.28
C PHE A 79 14.49 1.07 10.78
N GLY A 80 15.28 0.09 11.24
CA GLY A 80 15.80 0.00 12.62
C GLY A 80 14.87 -0.75 13.56
#